data_AF-A0A973KVA8-F1
#
_entry.id   AF-A0A973KVA8-F1
#
_cell.length_a   1.000
_cell.length_b   1.000
_cell.length_c   1.000
_cell.angle_alpha   90.00
_cell.angle_beta   90.00
_cell.angle_gamma   90.00
#
_symmetry.space_group_name_H-M   'P 1'
#
loop_
_entity.id
_entity.type
_entity.pdbx_description
1 polymer ?
#
loop_
_entity_poly.entity_id
_entity_poly.type
_entity_poly.pdbx_seq_one_letter_code
_entity_poly.pdbx_strand_id
1 'polypeptide(L)'
;RPLHSTALGKVLLAWVRPGEQDLDALPPLHAHTDRTITALADLRAELDRVRAAGHALNDGESAYGVRTAAVPVLDAAGHAHAALAVRSTPDVITDDRLAWFVNRAHACARALEVLLLPPSQRHSAPDAT
;
A
#
# COMPACT_ATOMS: atom_id res chain seq x y z
N ARG A 1 6.85 -7.28 10.69
CA ARG A 1 7.47 -5.97 10.36
C ARG A 1 6.41 -4.90 10.61
N PRO A 2 6.78 -3.72 11.13
CA PRO A 2 5.82 -2.67 11.45
C PRO A 2 5.05 -2.21 10.21
N LEU A 3 3.75 -1.94 10.38
CA LEU A 3 2.88 -1.53 9.28
C LEU A 3 3.20 -0.10 8.81
N HIS A 4 3.48 0.81 9.75
CA HIS A 4 3.66 2.24 9.48
C HIS A 4 4.86 2.55 8.59
N SER A 5 5.93 1.76 8.67
CA SER A 5 7.19 2.04 7.98
C SER A 5 7.34 1.26 6.67
N THR A 6 6.29 0.59 6.19
CA THR A 6 6.36 -0.23 4.97
C THR A 6 5.25 0.14 4.01
N ALA A 7 5.55 0.11 2.70
CA ALA A 7 4.54 0.40 1.68
C ALA A 7 3.33 -0.55 1.76
N LEU A 8 3.57 -1.86 1.93
CA LEU A 8 2.49 -2.84 2.11
C LEU A 8 1.64 -2.53 3.35
N GLY A 9 2.27 -2.23 4.49
CA GLY A 9 1.54 -1.92 5.71
C GLY A 9 0.72 -0.64 5.59
N LYS A 10 1.27 0.40 4.96
CA LYS A 10 0.54 1.63 4.66
C LYS A 10 -0.65 1.38 3.73
N VAL A 11 -0.52 0.50 2.73
CA VAL A 11 -1.67 0.08 1.91
C VAL A 11 -2.73 -0.62 2.77
N LEU A 12 -2.35 -1.60 3.59
CA LEU A 12 -3.33 -2.32 4.42
C LEU A 12 -4.06 -1.39 5.40
N LEU A 13 -3.35 -0.42 5.98
CA LEU A 13 -3.94 0.58 6.87
C LEU A 13 -4.83 1.59 6.11
N ALA A 14 -4.41 2.01 4.91
CA ALA A 14 -5.15 2.98 4.10
C ALA A 14 -6.48 2.44 3.58
N TRP A 15 -6.60 1.12 3.32
CA TRP A 15 -7.83 0.47 2.84
C TRP A 15 -8.37 -0.57 3.82
N VAL A 16 -8.14 -0.38 5.12
CA VAL A 16 -8.60 -1.34 6.13
C VAL A 16 -10.13 -1.46 6.16
N ARG A 17 -10.64 -2.67 6.43
CA ARG A 17 -12.08 -2.88 6.67
C ARG A 17 -12.51 -2.22 7.98
N PRO A 18 -13.70 -1.60 8.02
CA PRO A 18 -14.28 -1.09 9.26
C PRO A 18 -14.27 -2.16 10.35
N GLY A 19 -13.65 -1.85 11.49
CA GLY A 19 -13.55 -2.74 12.64
C GLY A 19 -12.39 -3.74 12.62
N GLU A 20 -11.58 -3.84 11.55
CA GLU A 20 -10.44 -4.77 11.51
C GLU A 20 -9.15 -4.21 12.12
N GLN A 21 -8.93 -2.89 12.05
CA GLN A 21 -7.85 -2.23 12.78
C GLN A 21 -8.25 -0.82 13.22
N ASP A 22 -7.83 -0.48 14.42
CA ASP A 22 -7.85 0.88 14.94
C ASP A 22 -6.42 1.45 14.89
N LEU A 23 -6.25 2.61 14.25
CA LEU A 23 -4.97 3.29 14.19
C LEU A 23 -4.46 3.70 15.58
N ASP A 24 -5.36 4.03 16.51
CA ASP A 24 -5.00 4.37 17.89
C ASP A 24 -4.55 3.13 18.70
N ALA A 25 -4.87 1.92 18.22
CA ALA A 25 -4.43 0.67 18.83
C ALA A 25 -3.08 0.16 18.28
N LEU A 26 -2.44 0.91 17.37
CA LEU A 26 -1.12 0.54 16.87
C LEU A 26 -0.08 0.57 18.00
N PRO A 27 0.90 -0.37 17.99
CA PRO A 27 2.03 -0.28 18.90
C PRO A 27 2.85 0.99 18.62
N PRO A 28 3.73 1.39 19.55
CA PRO A 28 4.61 2.53 19.35
C PRO A 28 5.32 2.50 17.99
N LEU A 29 5.28 3.63 17.27
CA LEU A 29 5.86 3.75 15.94
C LEU A 29 7.37 3.96 16.06
N HIS A 30 8.10 2.85 16.17
CA HIS A 30 9.56 2.88 16.29
C HIS A 30 10.22 3.45 15.04
N ALA A 31 11.24 4.29 15.26
CA ALA A 31 12.11 4.77 14.19
C ALA A 31 13.05 3.66 13.71
N HIS A 32 13.14 3.46 12.39
CA HIS A 32 14.11 2.58 11.76
C HIS A 32 15.18 3.36 11.00
N THR A 33 14.81 4.53 10.49
CA THR A 33 15.64 5.54 9.86
C THR A 33 15.16 6.92 10.27
N ASP A 34 15.89 7.95 9.86
CA ASP A 34 15.49 9.35 9.97
C ASP A 34 14.25 9.71 9.12
N ARG A 35 13.86 8.83 8.18
CA ARG A 35 12.67 8.98 7.33
C ARG A 35 11.44 8.28 7.87
N THR A 36 11.57 7.44 8.90
CA THR A 36 10.44 6.67 9.44
C THR A 36 9.40 7.63 10.04
N ILE A 37 8.14 7.46 9.66
CA ILE A 37 7.01 8.16 10.32
C ILE A 37 6.86 7.62 11.75
N THR A 38 7.00 8.47 12.76
CA THR A 38 6.96 8.05 14.18
C THR A 38 5.81 8.66 14.96
N ALA A 39 5.04 9.58 14.37
CA ALA A 39 3.86 10.17 14.98
C ALA A 39 2.57 9.67 14.32
N LEU A 40 1.55 9.40 15.13
CA LEU A 40 0.28 8.87 14.64
C LEU A 40 -0.48 9.88 13.76
N ALA A 41 -0.38 11.17 14.06
CA ALA A 41 -0.96 12.23 13.23
C ALA A 41 -0.33 12.26 11.83
N ASP A 42 0.99 12.13 11.74
CA ASP A 42 1.70 12.07 10.47
C ASP A 42 1.38 10.80 9.69
N LEU A 43 1.22 9.67 10.39
CA LEU A 43 0.78 8.42 9.77
C LEU A 43 -0.63 8.58 9.19
N ARG A 44 -1.58 9.18 9.91
CA ARG A 44 -2.93 9.45 9.37
C ARG A 44 -2.86 10.29 8.09
N ALA A 45 -2.10 11.39 8.10
CA ALA A 45 -1.92 12.24 6.93
C ALA A 45 -1.24 11.51 5.76
N GLU A 46 -0.27 10.62 6.04
CA GLU A 46 0.32 9.75 5.02
C GLU A 46 -0.70 8.77 4.46
N LEU A 47 -1.54 8.14 5.28
CA LEU A 47 -2.56 7.20 4.82
C LEU A 47 -3.60 7.88 3.92
N ASP A 48 -3.98 9.13 4.22
CA ASP A 48 -4.83 9.94 3.35
C ASP A 48 -4.16 10.20 1.99
N ARG A 49 -2.87 10.54 1.99
CA ARG A 49 -2.08 10.70 0.75
C ARG A 49 -1.99 9.39 -0.03
N VAL A 50 -1.78 8.26 0.66
CA VAL A 50 -1.75 6.92 0.07
C VAL A 50 -3.08 6.58 -0.59
N ARG A 51 -4.22 6.84 0.09
CA ARG A 51 -5.55 6.64 -0.50
C ARG A 51 -5.76 7.50 -1.73
N ALA A 52 -5.42 8.79 -1.68
CA ALA A 52 -5.57 9.71 -2.80
C ALA A 52 -4.68 9.35 -4.00
N ALA A 53 -3.46 8.86 -3.74
CA ALA A 53 -2.52 8.45 -4.78
C ALA A 53 -2.77 7.04 -5.34
N GLY A 54 -3.63 6.24 -4.69
CA GLY A 54 -3.90 4.85 -5.06
C GLY A 54 -2.76 3.86 -4.77
N HIS A 55 -1.66 4.32 -4.17
CA HIS A 55 -0.48 3.51 -3.88
C HIS A 55 0.28 4.08 -2.67
N ALA A 56 1.10 3.25 -2.03
CA ALA A 56 2.05 3.67 -1.01
C ALA A 56 3.49 3.55 -1.51
N LEU A 57 4.33 4.48 -1.08
CA LEU A 57 5.78 4.43 -1.27
C LEU A 57 6.45 4.28 0.09
N ASN A 58 7.42 3.38 0.19
CA ASN A 58 8.41 3.36 1.25
C ASN A 58 9.74 3.74 0.61
N ASP A 59 10.24 4.93 0.92
CA ASP A 59 11.50 5.47 0.39
C ASP A 59 12.52 5.64 1.51
N GLY A 60 12.98 4.50 2.00
CA GLY A 60 13.94 4.43 3.09
C GLY A 60 13.32 4.45 4.49
N GLU A 61 12.00 4.45 4.65
CA GLU A 61 11.33 4.46 5.95
C GLU A 61 11.63 3.18 6.76
N SER A 62 11.69 2.03 6.09
CA SER A 62 11.95 0.75 6.78
C SER A 62 13.44 0.45 6.99
N ALA A 63 14.30 1.00 6.13
CA ALA A 63 15.75 0.79 6.08
C ALA A 63 16.34 1.66 4.96
N TYR A 64 17.53 2.20 5.15
CA TYR A 64 18.24 2.95 4.11
C TYR A 64 18.46 2.10 2.84
N GLY A 65 18.44 2.76 1.67
CA GLY A 65 18.66 2.09 0.38
C GLY A 65 17.52 1.19 -0.09
N VAL A 66 16.40 1.12 0.66
CA VAL A 66 15.21 0.37 0.27
C VAL A 66 14.17 1.32 -0.32
N ARG A 67 13.71 1.01 -1.54
CA ARG A 67 12.54 1.65 -2.13
C ARG A 67 11.48 0.63 -2.50
N THR A 68 10.23 0.87 -2.13
CA THR A 68 9.13 -0.08 -2.37
C THR A 68 7.86 0.67 -2.71
N ALA A 69 7.27 0.37 -3.86
CA ALA A 69 5.93 0.83 -4.22
C ALA A 69 4.92 -0.30 -3.98
N ALA A 70 3.79 0.01 -3.36
CA ALA A 70 2.73 -0.96 -3.07
C ALA A 70 1.36 -0.45 -3.49
N VAL A 71 0.50 -1.35 -3.93
CA VAL A 71 -0.87 -1.09 -4.36
C VAL A 71 -1.83 -2.06 -3.66
N PRO A 72 -3.10 -1.68 -3.44
CA PRO A 72 -4.08 -2.59 -2.85
C PRO A 72 -4.58 -3.62 -3.88
N VAL A 73 -4.92 -4.81 -3.37
CA VAL A 73 -5.85 -5.75 -4.01
C VAL A 73 -7.17 -5.59 -3.28
N LEU A 74 -8.13 -4.95 -3.93
CA LEU A 74 -9.38 -4.53 -3.29
C LEU A 74 -10.46 -5.60 -3.46
N ASP A 75 -11.27 -5.80 -2.42
CA ASP A 75 -12.57 -6.46 -2.54
C ASP A 75 -13.62 -5.52 -3.15
N ALA A 76 -14.77 -6.06 -3.54
CA ALA A 76 -15.87 -5.30 -4.14
C ALA A 76 -16.44 -4.20 -3.23
N ALA A 77 -16.15 -4.23 -1.92
CA ALA A 77 -16.52 -3.17 -0.97
C ALA A 77 -15.44 -2.08 -0.86
N GLY A 78 -14.36 -2.18 -1.63
CA GLY A 78 -13.28 -1.19 -1.68
C GLY A 78 -12.26 -1.33 -0.54
N HIS A 79 -12.19 -2.48 0.13
CA HIS A 79 -11.20 -2.72 1.18
C HIS A 79 -10.06 -3.60 0.71
N ALA A 80 -8.86 -3.40 1.25
CA ALA A 80 -7.71 -4.21 0.91
C ALA A 80 -7.88 -5.63 1.48
N HIS A 81 -8.06 -6.60 0.58
CA HIS A 81 -7.92 -8.01 0.94
C HIS A 81 -6.44 -8.40 1.03
N ALA A 82 -5.61 -7.80 0.16
CA ALA A 82 -4.18 -7.95 0.17
C ALA A 82 -3.50 -6.66 -0.32
N ALA A 83 -2.18 -6.63 -0.24
CA ALA A 83 -1.36 -5.59 -0.85
C ALA A 83 -0.27 -6.24 -1.71
N LEU A 84 -0.03 -5.69 -2.89
CA LEU A 84 1.01 -6.14 -3.81
C LEU A 84 2.10 -5.06 -3.86
N ALA A 85 3.37 -5.45 -3.79
CA ALA A 85 4.47 -4.51 -3.84
C ALA A 85 5.59 -4.93 -4.77
N VAL A 86 6.26 -3.94 -5.35
CA VAL A 86 7.53 -4.07 -6.05
C VAL A 86 8.60 -3.39 -5.20
N ARG A 87 9.65 -4.14 -4.85
CA ARG A 87 10.77 -3.66 -4.05
C ARG A 87 12.04 -3.64 -4.89
N SER A 88 12.79 -2.56 -4.78
CA SER A 88 14.14 -2.45 -5.33
C SER A 88 14.92 -1.37 -4.57
N THR A 89 15.92 -0.80 -5.22
CA THR A 89 16.72 0.32 -4.74
C THR A 89 16.22 1.66 -5.33
N PRO A 90 16.57 2.81 -4.74
CA PRO A 90 16.20 4.13 -5.25
C PRO A 90 16.70 4.44 -6.67
N ASP A 91 17.81 3.83 -7.11
CA ASP A 91 18.35 3.96 -8.47
C ASP A 91 17.52 3.19 -9.52
N VAL A 92 16.78 2.17 -9.11
CA VAL A 92 15.89 1.41 -10.00
C VAL A 92 14.49 2.02 -10.02
N ILE A 93 13.91 2.25 -8.84
CA ILE A 93 12.60 2.89 -8.69
C ILE A 93 12.85 4.38 -8.50
N THR A 94 13.21 5.08 -9.56
CA THR A 94 13.34 6.55 -9.55
C THR A 94 11.95 7.21 -9.57
N ASP A 95 11.90 8.51 -9.30
CA ASP A 95 10.64 9.28 -9.35
C ASP A 95 10.03 9.22 -10.75
N ASP A 96 10.85 9.39 -11.80
CA ASP A 96 10.44 9.30 -13.21
C ASP A 96 9.89 7.92 -13.59
N ARG A 97 10.31 6.85 -12.89
CA ARG A 97 9.89 5.47 -13.16
C ARG A 97 8.79 4.98 -12.24
N LEU A 98 8.47 5.71 -11.17
CA LEU A 98 7.52 5.28 -10.14
C LEU A 98 6.15 4.97 -10.75
N ALA A 99 5.63 5.86 -11.59
CA ALA A 99 4.34 5.68 -12.25
C ALA A 99 4.29 4.39 -13.09
N TRP A 100 5.39 4.03 -13.76
CA TRP A 100 5.46 2.78 -14.53
C TRP A 100 5.33 1.55 -13.62
N PHE A 101 6.07 1.51 -12.50
CA PHE A 101 5.99 0.40 -11.55
C PHE A 101 4.61 0.29 -10.90
N VAL A 102 4.03 1.42 -10.49
CA VAL A 102 2.69 1.48 -9.88
C VAL A 102 1.63 0.99 -10.87
N ASN A 103 1.68 1.42 -12.14
CA ASN A 103 0.73 0.97 -13.17
C ASN A 103 0.83 -0.54 -13.42
N ARG A 104 2.06 -1.08 -13.47
CA ARG A 104 2.28 -2.53 -13.61
C ARG A 104 1.76 -3.29 -12.39
N ALA A 105 2.03 -2.78 -11.18
CA ALA A 105 1.54 -3.37 -9.95
C ALA A 105 0.00 -3.38 -9.90
N HIS A 106 -0.68 -2.31 -10.30
CA HIS A 106 -2.15 -2.29 -10.38
C HIS A 106 -2.70 -3.29 -11.38
N ALA A 107 -2.06 -3.44 -12.55
CA ALA A 107 -2.48 -4.46 -13.52
C ALA A 107 -2.36 -5.88 -12.93
N CYS A 108 -1.27 -6.17 -12.22
CA CYS A 108 -1.11 -7.44 -11.51
C CYS A 108 -2.12 -7.59 -10.36
N ALA A 109 -2.38 -6.55 -9.59
CA ALA A 109 -3.34 -6.56 -8.47
C ALA A 109 -4.75 -6.93 -8.94
N ARG A 110 -5.22 -6.35 -10.06
CA ARG A 110 -6.51 -6.72 -10.67
C ARG A 110 -6.57 -8.18 -11.10
N ALA A 111 -5.48 -8.71 -11.66
CA ALA A 111 -5.41 -10.13 -12.02
C ALA A 111 -5.46 -11.04 -10.78
N LEU A 112 -4.85 -10.61 -9.67
CA LEU A 112 -4.87 -11.33 -8.41
C LEU A 112 -6.26 -11.38 -7.77
N GLU A 113 -7.15 -10.43 -8.04
CA GLU A 113 -8.55 -10.49 -7.55
C GLU A 113 -9.23 -11.81 -7.97
N VAL A 114 -8.97 -12.29 -9.18
CA VAL A 114 -9.54 -13.55 -9.69
C VAL A 114 -9.04 -14.77 -8.90
N LEU A 115 -7.80 -14.72 -8.40
CA LEU A 115 -7.18 -15.82 -7.69
C LEU A 115 -7.44 -15.78 -6.19
N LEU A 116 -7.49 -14.58 -5.61
CA LEU A 116 -7.55 -14.38 -4.16
C LEU A 116 -8.97 -14.21 -3.62
N LEU A 117 -9.92 -13.75 -4.44
CA LEU A 117 -11.27 -13.44 -3.99
C LEU A 117 -12.31 -14.44 -4.54
N PRO A 118 -13.31 -14.81 -3.73
CA PRO A 118 -14.47 -15.54 -4.24
C PRO A 118 -15.23 -14.67 -5.26
N PRO A 119 -15.95 -15.26 -6.23
CA PRO A 119 -16.66 -14.51 -7.26
C PRO A 119 -17.57 -13.40 -6.74
N SER A 120 -18.20 -13.59 -5.57
CA SER A 120 -19.07 -12.60 -4.92
C SER A 120 -18.37 -11.37 -4.37
N GLN A 121 -17.03 -11.38 -4.31
CA GLN A 121 -16.21 -10.30 -3.73
C GLN A 121 -15.29 -9.63 -4.75
N ARG A 122 -15.35 -10.01 -6.04
CA ARG A 122 -14.55 -9.41 -7.10
C ARG A 122 -15.21 -8.16 -7.65
N HIS A 123 -14.42 -7.21 -8.14
CA HIS A 123 -14.97 -6.14 -8.97
C HIS A 123 -15.58 -6.73 -10.24
N SER A 124 -16.73 -6.20 -10.67
CA SER A 124 -17.26 -6.47 -11.99
C SER A 124 -16.21 -6.08 -13.03
N ALA A 125 -15.96 -6.94 -14.02
CA ALA A 125 -15.10 -6.57 -15.13
C ALA A 125 -15.66 -5.27 -15.76
N PRO A 126 -14.81 -4.28 -16.10
CA PRO A 126 -15.29 -3.15 -16.87
C PRO A 126 -15.90 -3.72 -18.17
N ASP A 127 -17.13 -3.31 -18.48
CA ASP A 127 -17.79 -3.70 -19.72
C ASP A 127 -16.82 -3.41 -20.87
N ALA A 128 -16.46 -4.47 -21.61
CA ALA A 128 -15.64 -4.33 -22.80
C ALA A 128 -16.44 -3.49 -23.80
N THR A 129 -16.12 -2.19 -23.86
CA THR A 129 -16.69 -1.24 -24.84
C THR A 129 -15.77 -1.14 -26.03
#